data_AF-A0A6L5YLA1-F1
#
_entry.id   AF-A0A6L5YLA1-F1
#
_cell.length_a   1.000
_cell.length_b   1.000
_cell.length_c   1.000
_cell.angle_alpha   90.00
_cell.angle_beta   90.00
_cell.angle_gamma   90.00
#
_symmetry.space_group_name_H-M   'P 1'
#
loop_
_entity.id
_entity.type
_entity.pdbx_description
1 polymer ?
#
loop_
_entity_poly.entity_id
_entity_poly.type
_entity_poly.pdbx_seq_one_letter_code
_entity_poly.pdbx_strand_id
1 'polypeptide(L)' 'MYESYMNKIEDVGKLRNLKPGTIRTYKNNVRGFLKFINKHPEDLTCEGAGDLLPVLFS' A
#
# COMPACT_ATOMS: atom_id res chain seq x y z
N MET A 1 -10.52 0.02 -8.82
CA MET A 1 -9.95 1.28 -8.32
C MET A 1 -8.43 1.17 -8.10
N TYR A 2 -7.92 0.26 -7.25
CA TYR A 2 -6.46 0.19 -6.97
C TYR A 2 -5.63 -0.80 -7.82
N GLU A 3 -6.22 -1.45 -8.82
CA GLU A 3 -5.58 -2.53 -9.63
C GLU A 3 -4.19 -2.14 -10.17
N SER A 4 -4.07 -0.98 -10.81
CA SER A 4 -2.80 -0.48 -11.36
C SER A 4 -1.72 -0.32 -10.29
N TYR A 5 -2.06 0.22 -9.12
CA TYR A 5 -1.12 0.38 -8.01
C TYR A 5 -0.73 -0.97 -7.38
N MET A 6 -1.68 -1.90 -7.30
CA MET A 6 -1.46 -3.26 -6.82
C MET A 6 -0.53 -4.05 -7.73
N ASN A 7 -0.60 -3.82 -9.05
CA ASN A 7 0.29 -4.43 -10.03
C ASN A 7 1.72 -3.88 -9.87
N LYS A 8 1.90 -2.57 -9.65
CA LYS A 8 3.22 -1.99 -9.35
C LYS A 8 3.88 -2.62 -8.12
N ILE A 9 3.12 -2.82 -7.04
CA ILE A 9 3.62 -3.51 -5.83
C ILE A 9 4.05 -4.94 -6.15
N GLU A 10 3.28 -5.63 -6.99
CA GLU A 10 3.59 -6.99 -7.41
C GLU A 10 4.84 -7.07 -8.31
N ASP A 11 4.98 -6.17 -9.28
CA ASP A 11 6.13 -6.10 -10.18
C ASP A 11 7.42 -5.79 -9.42
N VAL A 12 7.40 -4.78 -8.53
CA VAL A 12 8.54 -4.45 -7.66
C VAL A 12 8.85 -5.59 -6.71
N GLY A 13 7.83 -6.25 -6.17
CA GLY A 13 8.00 -7.40 -5.29
C GLY A 13 8.69 -8.58 -5.98
N LYS A 14 8.30 -8.88 -7.22
CA LYS A 14 8.94 -9.90 -8.06
C LYS A 14 10.37 -9.51 -8.43
N LEU A 15 10.60 -8.25 -8.84
CA LEU A 15 11.94 -7.71 -9.15
C LEU A 15 12.91 -7.87 -7.96
N ARG A 16 12.41 -7.69 -6.74
CA ARG A 16 13.18 -7.87 -5.49
C ARG A 16 13.24 -9.30 -4.98
N ASN A 17 12.71 -10.27 -5.73
CA ASN A 17 12.62 -11.68 -5.37
C ASN A 17 11.95 -11.93 -4.01
N LEU A 18 10.91 -11.14 -3.69
CA LEU A 18 10.13 -11.34 -2.47
C LEU A 18 9.27 -12.61 -2.58
N LYS A 19 9.08 -13.31 -1.45
CA LYS A 19 8.19 -14.46 -1.41
C LYS A 19 6.76 -14.03 -1.80
N PRO A 20 6.00 -14.84 -2.56
CA PRO A 20 4.63 -14.51 -2.96
C PRO A 20 3.71 -14.15 -1.78
N GLY A 21 3.90 -14.81 -0.63
CA GLY A 21 3.17 -14.49 0.60
C GLY A 21 3.44 -13.07 1.12
N THR A 22 4.69 -12.60 1.03
CA THR A 22 5.09 -11.25 1.42
C THR A 22 4.46 -10.19 0.51
N ILE A 23 4.50 -10.42 -0.81
CA ILE A 23 3.87 -9.53 -1.80
C ILE A 23 2.36 -9.43 -1.53
N ARG A 24 1.70 -10.56 -1.26
CA ARG A 24 0.28 -10.60 -0.91
C ARG A 24 -0.02 -9.79 0.35
N THR A 25 0.78 -9.94 1.40
CA THR A 25 0.64 -9.17 2.64
C THR A 25 0.78 -7.67 2.37
N TYR A 26 1.76 -7.24 1.58
CA TYR A 26 1.89 -5.82 1.22
C TYR A 26 0.70 -5.29 0.44
N LYS A 27 0.20 -6.02 -0.56
CA LYS A 27 -1.02 -5.64 -1.30
C LYS A 27 -2.23 -5.49 -0.38
N ASN A 28 -2.38 -6.40 0.58
CA ASN A 28 -3.48 -6.36 1.56
C ASN A 28 -3.36 -5.16 2.51
N ASN A 29 -2.17 -4.90 3.07
CA ASN A 29 -1.93 -3.77 3.95
C ASN A 29 -2.21 -2.44 3.25
N VAL A 30 -1.69 -2.28 2.02
CA VAL A 30 -1.95 -1.09 1.20
C VAL A 30 -3.43 -0.96 0.87
N ARG A 31 -4.14 -2.04 0.52
CA ARG A 31 -5.60 -1.99 0.31
C ARG A 31 -6.34 -1.52 1.57
N GLY A 32 -5.95 -2.05 2.73
CA GLY A 32 -6.53 -1.66 4.02
C GLY A 32 -6.28 -0.18 4.31
N PHE A 33 -5.05 0.28 4.10
CA PHE A 33 -4.66 1.67 4.25
C PHE A 33 -5.46 2.61 3.33
N LEU A 34 -5.51 2.31 2.02
CA LEU A 34 -6.24 3.14 1.04
C LEU A 34 -7.75 3.19 1.32
N LYS A 35 -8.33 2.10 1.83
CA LYS A 35 -9.71 2.09 2.32
C LYS A 35 -9.89 2.95 3.56
N PHE A 36 -8.98 2.87 4.53
CA PHE A 36 -9.04 3.62 5.78
C PHE A 36 -9.02 5.13 5.54
N ILE A 37 -8.12 5.60 4.68
CA ILE A 37 -8.00 7.03 4.36
C ILE A 37 -9.09 7.52 3.40
N ASN A 38 -9.81 6.60 2.75
CA ASN A 38 -10.81 6.88 1.71
C ASN A 38 -10.33 7.88 0.63
N LYS A 39 -9.05 7.77 0.24
CA LYS A 39 -8.38 8.59 -0.77
C LYS A 39 -7.81 7.73 -1.88
N HIS A 40 -7.66 8.29 -3.07
CA HIS A 40 -6.96 7.61 -4.15
C HIS A 40 -5.45 7.54 -3.85
N PRO A 41 -4.74 6.46 -4.23
CA PRO A 41 -3.29 6.36 -4.07
C PRO A 41 -2.52 7.47 -4.79
N GLU A 42 -3.14 8.14 -5.74
CA GLU A 42 -2.57 9.27 -6.49
C GLU A 42 -2.65 10.58 -5.71
N ASP A 43 -3.61 10.70 -4.79
CA ASP A 43 -3.82 11.87 -3.91
C ASP A 43 -3.04 11.74 -2.59
N LEU A 44 -2.21 10.72 -2.48
CA LEU A 44 -1.48 10.37 -1.28
C LEU A 44 -0.20 11.22 -1.20
N THR A 45 -0.30 12.35 -0.51
CA THR A 45 0.85 13.20 -0.22
C THR A 45 1.66 12.65 0.95
N CYS A 46 2.97 12.94 0.97
CA CYS A 46 3.86 12.56 2.06
C CYS A 46 3.40 13.13 3.41
N GLU A 47 2.75 14.29 3.41
CA GLU A 47 2.15 14.90 4.59
C GLU A 47 0.98 14.06 5.13
N GLY A 48 0.09 13.59 4.25
CA GLY A 48 -1.03 12.73 4.64
C GLY A 48 -0.59 11.34 5.16
N ALA A 49 0.54 10.82 4.69
CA ALA A 49 1.11 9.57 5.21
C ALA A 49 1.71 9.73 6.62
N GLY A 50 2.24 10.91 6.94
CA GLY A 50 2.81 11.25 8.25
C GLY A 50 1.78 11.25 9.38
N ASP A 51 0.61 11.85 9.13
CA ASP A 51 -0.49 11.94 10.10
C ASP A 51 -1.11 10.58 10.49
N LEU A 52 -0.84 9.54 9.70
CA LEU A 52 -1.46 8.23 9.83
C LEU A 52 -0.53 7.16 10.41
N LEU A 53 0.78 7.41 10.46
CA LEU A 53 1.74 6.56 11.17
C LEU A 53 1.33 6.31 12.63
N PRO A 54 0.85 7.30 13.41
CA PRO A 54 0.41 7.05 14.78
C PRO A 54 -0.79 6.10 14.88
N VAL A 55 -1.70 6.14 13.89
CA VAL A 55 -2.96 5.34 13.89
C VAL A 55 -2.73 3.88 13.50
N LEU A 56 -1.71 3.60 12.70
CA LEU A 56 -1.36 2.23 12.28
C LEU A 56 -0.52 1.47 13.33
N PHE A 57 0.06 2.18 14.29
CA PHE A 57 0.92 1.63 15.34
C PHE A 57 0.34 1.81 16.77
N SER A 58 -0.89 2.34 16.89
CA SER A 58 -1.68 2.42 18.12
C SER A 58 -2.63 1.24 18.26
#